data_AF-A0A939V2C4-F1
#
_entry.id   AF-A0A939V2C4-F1
#
_cell.length_a   1.000
_cell.length_b   1.000
_cell.length_c   1.000
_cell.angle_alpha   90.00
_cell.angle_beta   90.00
_cell.angle_gamma   90.00
#
_symmetry.space_group_name_H-M   'P 1'
#
loop_
_entity.id
_entity.type
_entity.pdbx_description
1 polymer ?
#
loop_
_entity_poly.entity_id
_entity_poly.type
_entity_poly.pdbx_seq_one_letter_code
_entity_poly.pdbx_strand_id
1 'polypeptide(L)'
;MKDQIRRLLLSSGIAAAAFIVAFSFGTVKADSSGEEQEPNDSFQEANFIEEGKEYSARISDPDEDYYKLTIPSSGLIFFDVDGVDLRWGGSISFYDSNYKTILSDHTLYYGHAAIKATPGTYYVRFDFTTNYPGDKSSNSYSFKYTFEASKEPFTNAVTYNMLADPATATIGNTYYSQIADNDEKDFYKIELMTDGQLTVKYNSNFNFCLDMLDENGQPVSEMRRISSGESNEVFELAAGTYYLCNEWGGSYFLSGTFSGSYSFSLSFYDPNTVTVSGSVNVVCGGNFSVNAAPLIGDGSYTWKSSDTKIVSVDSKGVFTGKMAGSATITITNGKKKLIQQVVVLYKDVTNSKDFWFAPTNYLTAKEVVKGYDKQTKFKPANDCTRSQMVTFLYRLAGQPKPKATTCKFKDVKKTDYFFKAVIWAVEEGITTGVSKTQFNPKGVCTRAQTVTFLWRMAKKPEPKTTKNPFPDVKKSDYFYKATLWASEKKILAGLPDGTFQPQGKCLRRQMVTFLYKYDKYVNGKG
;
A
#
# COMPACT_ATOMS: atom_id res chain seq x y z
N MET A 1 -32.43 6.85 40.10
CA MET A 1 -31.46 7.29 39.07
C MET A 1 -30.77 6.13 38.32
N LYS A 2 -30.43 5.00 38.96
CA LYS A 2 -29.93 3.81 38.25
C LYS A 2 -31.00 3.03 37.45
N ASP A 3 -32.29 3.11 37.83
CA ASP A 3 -33.38 2.41 37.10
C ASP A 3 -34.07 3.19 35.98
N GLN A 4 -33.83 4.51 35.85
CA GLN A 4 -34.31 5.29 34.70
C GLN A 4 -33.36 5.23 33.50
N ILE A 5 -32.08 4.91 33.71
CA ILE A 5 -31.08 4.77 32.63
C ILE A 5 -31.18 3.38 31.98
N ARG A 6 -31.60 2.35 32.71
CA ARG A 6 -31.84 1.00 32.16
C ARG A 6 -33.06 0.90 31.24
N ARG A 7 -34.04 1.81 31.35
CA ARG A 7 -35.26 1.80 30.50
C ARG A 7 -35.13 2.58 29.18
N LEU A 8 -34.05 3.33 28.97
CA LEU A 8 -33.82 4.08 27.72
C LEU A 8 -32.97 3.32 26.68
N LEU A 9 -32.39 2.17 27.04
CA LEU A 9 -31.53 1.38 26.16
C LEU A 9 -32.21 0.15 25.53
N LEU A 10 -33.52 -0.04 25.74
CA LEU A 10 -34.27 -1.20 25.21
C LEU A 10 -35.38 -0.84 24.19
N SER A 11 -35.48 0.40 23.69
CA SER A 11 -36.58 0.78 22.78
C SER A 11 -36.20 1.48 21.47
N SER A 12 -34.94 1.49 21.04
CA SER A 12 -34.61 1.93 19.68
C SER A 12 -33.33 1.26 19.19
N GLY A 13 -33.47 0.11 18.53
CA GLY A 13 -32.39 -0.49 17.78
C GLY A 13 -31.98 0.45 16.65
N ILE A 14 -30.81 1.08 16.78
CA ILE A 14 -29.92 1.57 15.71
C ILE A 14 -28.55 1.77 16.37
N ALA A 15 -27.55 1.06 15.87
CA ALA A 15 -26.16 1.24 16.23
C ALA A 15 -25.62 2.56 15.66
N ALA A 16 -25.02 3.39 16.51
CA ALA A 16 -24.02 4.37 16.09
C ALA A 16 -23.14 4.85 17.26
N ALA A 17 -21.85 4.61 17.09
CA ALA A 17 -20.73 5.53 17.32
C ALA A 17 -20.43 6.08 18.74
N ALA A 18 -19.24 5.67 19.20
CA ALA A 18 -18.21 6.50 19.86
C ALA A 18 -18.65 7.40 21.02
N PHE A 19 -18.64 6.83 22.22
CA PHE A 19 -18.45 7.60 23.45
C PHE A 19 -16.96 7.58 23.80
N ILE A 20 -16.27 8.71 23.63
CA ILE A 20 -15.04 9.00 24.34
C ILE A 20 -15.45 9.20 25.80
N VAL A 21 -15.22 8.20 26.64
CA VAL A 21 -15.21 8.40 28.08
C VAL A 21 -13.79 8.79 28.44
N ALA A 22 -13.58 10.08 28.67
CA ALA A 22 -12.37 10.58 29.32
C ALA A 22 -12.39 10.11 30.78
N PHE A 23 -11.81 8.94 31.05
CA PHE A 23 -11.32 8.61 32.38
C PHE A 23 -9.96 9.30 32.54
N SER A 24 -9.91 10.22 33.49
CA SER A 24 -8.68 10.76 34.06
C SER A 24 -7.89 9.63 34.72
N PHE A 25 -7.02 8.97 33.95
CA PHE A 25 -5.83 8.31 34.48
C PHE A 25 -4.66 9.24 34.22
N GLY A 26 -3.80 9.43 35.22
CA GLY A 26 -2.64 10.31 35.15
C GLY A 26 -1.84 10.08 33.89
N THR A 27 -1.47 11.15 33.20
CA THR A 27 -0.57 11.11 32.05
C THR A 27 0.80 10.63 32.50
N VAL A 28 1.08 9.33 32.33
CA VAL A 28 2.47 8.86 32.23
C VAL A 28 2.92 9.26 30.82
N LYS A 29 3.79 10.26 30.74
CA LYS A 29 4.40 10.70 29.47
C LYS A 29 5.32 9.58 28.99
N ALA A 30 5.22 9.20 27.72
CA ALA A 30 6.30 8.49 27.04
C ALA A 30 7.57 9.37 27.09
N ASP A 31 8.71 8.81 27.49
CA ASP A 31 9.97 9.54 27.57
C ASP A 31 10.66 9.63 26.20
N SER A 32 11.07 10.84 25.84
CA SER A 32 11.85 11.15 24.65
C SER A 32 13.34 10.77 24.77
N SER A 33 13.87 10.45 25.96
CA SER A 33 15.32 10.24 26.19
C SER A 33 15.90 8.96 25.57
N GLY A 34 15.17 7.82 25.63
CA GLY A 34 15.72 6.51 25.22
C GLY A 34 16.54 5.81 26.32
N GLU A 35 16.51 6.30 27.55
CA GLU A 35 17.11 5.64 28.72
C GLU A 35 16.00 5.05 29.60
N GLU A 36 16.32 3.96 30.32
CA GLU A 36 15.46 3.38 31.34
C GLU A 36 15.08 4.40 32.44
N GLN A 37 13.91 4.20 33.06
CA GLN A 37 13.46 4.98 34.21
C GLN A 37 13.07 4.07 35.37
N GLU A 38 13.83 4.17 36.44
CA GLU A 38 13.61 3.41 37.65
C GLU A 38 12.65 4.12 38.64
N PRO A 39 11.84 3.37 39.41
CA PRO A 39 11.69 1.91 39.38
C PRO A 39 10.89 1.44 38.15
N ASN A 40 11.27 0.30 37.55
CA ASN A 40 10.47 -0.40 36.53
C ASN A 40 10.30 -1.91 36.81
N ASP A 41 10.55 -2.33 38.06
CA ASP A 41 10.54 -3.72 38.56
C ASP A 41 9.18 -4.44 38.57
N SER A 42 8.13 -3.82 38.03
CA SER A 42 6.78 -4.36 38.06
C SER A 42 5.91 -3.92 36.89
N PHE A 43 4.83 -4.66 36.63
CA PHE A 43 3.83 -4.28 35.63
C PHE A 43 3.21 -2.89 35.86
N GLN A 44 3.13 -2.43 37.10
CA GLN A 44 2.58 -1.13 37.47
C GLN A 44 3.54 0.01 37.17
N GLU A 45 4.84 -0.28 37.21
CA GLU A 45 5.95 0.66 37.04
C GLU A 45 6.57 0.60 35.64
N ALA A 46 6.07 -0.33 34.81
CA ALA A 46 6.58 -0.58 33.47
C ALA A 46 6.70 0.68 32.60
N ASN A 47 7.90 0.90 32.07
CA ASN A 47 8.22 2.04 31.22
C ASN A 47 7.53 1.94 29.85
N PHE A 48 7.00 3.05 29.32
CA PHE A 48 6.35 3.04 28.00
C PHE A 48 7.39 3.11 26.87
N ILE A 49 7.30 2.18 25.92
CA ILE A 49 8.22 2.09 24.78
C ILE A 49 7.54 2.31 23.42
N GLU A 50 8.23 2.99 22.52
CA GLU A 50 7.77 3.36 21.17
C GLU A 50 8.44 2.51 20.09
N GLU A 51 7.68 2.19 19.05
CA GLU A 51 8.15 1.36 17.93
C GLU A 51 9.32 2.03 17.21
N GLY A 52 10.36 1.25 16.91
CA GLY A 52 11.54 1.67 16.18
C GLY A 52 12.52 2.52 16.97
N LYS A 53 12.19 2.88 18.23
CA LYS A 53 13.07 3.61 19.12
C LYS A 53 13.97 2.65 19.88
N GLU A 54 15.25 3.01 19.97
CA GLU A 54 16.24 2.27 20.75
C GLU A 54 16.20 2.75 22.22
N TYR A 55 16.28 1.79 23.12
CA TYR A 55 16.27 1.96 24.56
C TYR A 55 17.53 1.33 25.15
N SER A 56 18.16 2.00 26.10
CA SER A 56 19.31 1.47 26.84
C SER A 56 18.98 1.37 28.32
N ALA A 57 19.37 0.26 28.92
CA ALA A 57 19.07 -0.11 30.29
C ALA A 57 20.31 -0.69 30.96
N ARG A 58 20.45 -0.51 32.27
CA ARG A 58 21.51 -1.08 33.09
C ARG A 58 21.03 -2.39 33.66
N ILE A 59 21.98 -3.24 34.03
CA ILE A 59 21.69 -4.44 34.79
C ILE A 59 22.15 -4.19 36.21
N SER A 60 21.22 -4.14 37.15
CA SER A 60 21.47 -4.15 38.59
C SER A 60 21.09 -5.51 39.21
N ASP A 61 21.23 -5.69 40.52
CA ASP A 61 20.91 -6.95 41.20
C ASP A 61 20.18 -6.68 42.53
N PRO A 62 18.92 -7.15 42.71
CA PRO A 62 18.03 -7.71 41.69
C PRO A 62 17.50 -6.60 40.75
N ASP A 63 17.22 -6.95 39.50
CA ASP A 63 16.70 -6.01 38.50
C ASP A 63 15.78 -6.76 37.53
N GLU A 64 14.48 -6.46 37.57
CA GLU A 64 13.50 -6.99 36.62
C GLU A 64 12.92 -5.85 35.79
N ASP A 65 13.48 -5.58 34.61
CA ASP A 65 12.96 -4.49 33.80
C ASP A 65 11.64 -4.84 33.09
N TYR A 66 10.56 -4.14 33.44
CA TYR A 66 9.29 -4.20 32.71
C TYR A 66 9.10 -3.00 31.77
N TYR A 67 8.69 -3.31 30.54
CA TYR A 67 8.27 -2.31 29.55
C TYR A 67 6.87 -2.57 29.03
N LYS A 68 6.19 -1.50 28.64
CA LYS A 68 4.81 -1.50 28.17
C LYS A 68 4.72 -0.93 26.76
N LEU A 69 4.00 -1.64 25.89
CA LEU A 69 3.81 -1.27 24.49
C LEU A 69 2.35 -1.42 24.05
N THR A 70 1.97 -0.69 22.99
CA THR A 70 0.62 -0.71 22.42
C THR A 70 0.67 -1.13 20.96
N ILE A 71 -0.09 -2.15 20.63
CA ILE A 71 -0.14 -2.77 19.31
C ILE A 71 -1.42 -2.34 18.59
N PRO A 72 -1.33 -1.71 17.40
CA PRO A 72 -2.48 -1.10 16.73
C PRO A 72 -3.34 -2.07 15.92
N SER A 73 -2.76 -3.19 15.48
CA SER A 73 -3.42 -4.21 14.65
C SER A 73 -2.89 -5.60 15.00
N SER A 74 -3.48 -6.67 14.47
CA SER A 74 -2.79 -7.97 14.49
C SER A 74 -1.46 -7.87 13.73
N GLY A 75 -0.42 -8.51 14.22
CA GLY A 75 0.93 -8.40 13.66
C GLY A 75 1.98 -9.16 14.46
N LEU A 76 3.24 -8.99 14.06
CA LEU A 76 4.39 -9.49 14.80
C LEU A 76 5.16 -8.33 15.41
N ILE A 77 5.60 -8.55 16.64
CA ILE A 77 6.52 -7.68 17.36
C ILE A 77 7.88 -8.35 17.28
N PHE A 78 8.88 -7.63 16.78
CA PHE A 78 10.26 -8.07 16.81
C PHE A 78 11.00 -7.28 17.88
N PHE A 79 11.74 -7.95 18.74
CA PHE A 79 12.70 -7.34 19.64
C PHE A 79 14.11 -7.69 19.16
N ASP A 80 14.90 -6.65 18.93
CA ASP A 80 16.35 -6.73 18.76
C ASP A 80 16.98 -6.24 20.06
N VAL A 81 17.81 -7.06 20.69
CA VAL A 81 18.46 -6.84 21.99
C VAL A 81 19.96 -7.02 21.80
N ASP A 82 20.72 -6.02 22.23
CA ASP A 82 22.18 -5.98 22.13
C ASP A 82 22.79 -5.63 23.50
N GLY A 83 24.11 -5.80 23.68
CA GLY A 83 24.84 -5.23 24.82
C GLY A 83 25.10 -6.14 26.03
N VAL A 84 24.79 -7.44 26.00
CA VAL A 84 25.17 -8.39 27.08
C VAL A 84 25.82 -9.60 26.45
N ASP A 85 26.77 -10.26 27.13
CA ASP A 85 27.23 -11.57 26.68
C ASP A 85 26.11 -12.61 26.88
N LEU A 86 25.17 -12.63 25.93
CA LEU A 86 23.97 -13.47 25.93
C LEU A 86 24.27 -14.98 25.95
N ARG A 87 25.55 -15.39 25.85
CA ARG A 87 26.02 -16.77 26.05
C ARG A 87 25.72 -17.32 27.45
N TRP A 88 25.43 -16.45 28.43
CA TRP A 88 25.24 -16.83 29.84
C TRP A 88 23.80 -16.72 30.37
N GLY A 89 22.80 -16.40 29.52
CA GLY A 89 21.38 -16.65 29.83
C GLY A 89 20.52 -15.44 30.21
N GLY A 90 20.26 -14.54 29.26
CA GLY A 90 19.15 -13.59 29.35
C GLY A 90 17.85 -14.18 28.81
N SER A 91 16.73 -13.79 29.40
CA SER A 91 15.40 -14.22 28.97
C SER A 91 14.45 -13.04 28.75
N ILE A 92 13.53 -13.24 27.81
CA ILE A 92 12.42 -12.32 27.55
C ILE A 92 11.10 -13.04 27.86
N SER A 93 10.25 -12.38 28.64
CA SER A 93 8.88 -12.82 28.90
C SER A 93 7.90 -11.78 28.39
N PHE A 94 6.74 -12.22 27.91
CA PHE A 94 5.73 -11.38 27.29
C PHE A 94 4.34 -11.69 27.83
N TYR A 95 3.59 -10.65 28.16
CA TYR A 95 2.32 -10.74 28.86
C TYR A 95 1.26 -9.87 28.19
N ASP A 96 0.01 -10.33 28.23
CA ASP A 96 -1.13 -9.55 27.76
C ASP A 96 -1.55 -8.45 28.76
N SER A 97 -2.59 -7.70 28.42
CA SER A 97 -3.11 -6.62 29.26
C SER A 97 -3.67 -7.06 30.62
N ASN A 98 -3.88 -8.36 30.83
CA ASN A 98 -4.31 -8.98 32.08
C ASN A 98 -3.15 -9.67 32.82
N TYR A 99 -1.90 -9.43 32.39
CA TYR A 99 -0.69 -10.06 32.92
C TYR A 99 -0.65 -11.57 32.70
N LYS A 100 -1.44 -12.09 31.75
CA LYS A 100 -1.35 -13.50 31.36
C LYS A 100 -0.15 -13.69 30.45
N THR A 101 0.68 -14.65 30.80
CA THR A 101 1.84 -15.06 29.99
C THR A 101 1.42 -15.49 28.59
N ILE A 102 2.06 -14.88 27.59
CA ILE A 102 2.01 -15.23 26.17
C ILE A 102 3.29 -15.98 25.78
N LEU A 103 4.43 -15.52 26.29
CA LEU A 103 5.76 -16.10 26.14
C LEU A 103 6.45 -16.01 27.49
N SER A 104 7.09 -17.08 27.97
CA SER A 104 7.83 -17.06 29.24
C SER A 104 9.24 -17.59 29.05
N ASP A 105 10.19 -16.91 29.69
CA ASP A 105 11.59 -17.29 29.83
C ASP A 105 12.24 -17.70 28.49
N HIS A 106 11.85 -17.02 27.42
CA HIS A 106 12.37 -17.29 26.09
C HIS A 106 13.82 -16.84 26.05
N THR A 107 14.72 -17.79 25.86
CA THR A 107 16.16 -17.53 25.86
C THR A 107 16.53 -16.65 24.68
N LEU A 108 17.18 -15.51 24.94
CA LEU A 108 17.66 -14.60 23.91
C LEU A 108 18.97 -15.11 23.30
N TYR A 109 18.91 -16.19 22.52
CA TYR A 109 20.08 -16.65 21.76
C TYR A 109 20.28 -15.73 20.55
N TYR A 110 21.36 -14.94 20.55
CA TYR A 110 21.67 -13.87 19.58
C TYR A 110 20.80 -12.61 19.65
N GLY A 111 20.02 -12.41 20.71
CA GLY A 111 19.38 -11.12 20.96
C GLY A 111 18.15 -10.82 20.11
N HIS A 112 17.49 -11.81 19.53
CA HIS A 112 16.28 -11.59 18.74
C HIS A 112 15.08 -12.39 19.27
N ALA A 113 13.92 -11.75 19.39
CA ALA A 113 12.65 -12.40 19.72
C ALA A 113 11.52 -11.90 18.80
N ALA A 114 10.62 -12.80 18.39
CA ALA A 114 9.46 -12.46 17.57
C ALA A 114 8.18 -12.97 18.23
N ILE A 115 7.17 -12.11 18.35
CA ILE A 115 5.98 -12.37 19.19
C ILE A 115 4.71 -11.98 18.43
N LYS A 116 3.75 -12.91 18.35
CA LYS A 116 2.42 -12.66 17.80
C LYS A 116 1.63 -11.77 18.74
N ALA A 117 1.03 -10.72 18.19
CA ALA A 117 0.16 -9.83 18.93
C ALA A 117 -1.13 -9.53 18.17
N THR A 118 -2.20 -9.37 18.93
CA THR A 118 -3.49 -8.81 18.50
C THR A 118 -3.54 -7.34 18.92
N PRO A 119 -4.48 -6.52 18.41
CA PRO A 119 -4.58 -5.13 18.84
C PRO A 119 -4.80 -5.05 20.35
N GLY A 120 -3.94 -4.35 21.08
CA GLY A 120 -3.98 -4.34 22.53
C GLY A 120 -2.73 -3.79 23.19
N THR A 121 -2.73 -3.84 24.52
CA THR A 121 -1.60 -3.45 25.35
C THR A 121 -0.89 -4.70 25.84
N TYR A 122 0.45 -4.67 25.79
CA TYR A 122 1.30 -5.77 26.21
C TYR A 122 2.39 -5.28 27.15
N TYR A 123 2.96 -6.22 27.88
CA TYR A 123 4.08 -6.03 28.78
C TYR A 123 5.20 -7.00 28.41
N VAL A 124 6.43 -6.52 28.41
CA VAL A 124 7.64 -7.32 28.22
C VAL A 124 8.48 -7.21 29.48
N ARG A 125 9.03 -8.34 29.93
CA ARG A 125 10.01 -8.41 31.01
C ARG A 125 11.33 -8.89 30.42
N PHE A 126 12.41 -8.16 30.69
CA PHE A 126 13.75 -8.67 30.49
C PHE A 126 14.30 -9.16 31.82
N ASP A 127 14.90 -10.35 31.82
CA ASP A 127 15.52 -10.93 33.00
C ASP A 127 16.88 -11.50 32.63
N PHE A 128 17.92 -10.91 33.23
CA PHE A 128 19.32 -11.28 33.04
C PHE A 128 19.94 -11.88 34.31
N THR A 129 19.13 -12.21 35.31
CA THR A 129 19.60 -12.58 36.66
C THR A 129 20.01 -14.05 36.79
N THR A 130 19.51 -14.93 35.91
CA THR A 130 19.84 -16.36 35.94
C THR A 130 21.16 -16.67 35.24
N ASN A 131 22.18 -17.03 36.02
CA ASN A 131 23.45 -17.64 35.57
C ASN A 131 24.54 -16.74 34.96
N TYR A 132 24.47 -15.40 35.05
CA TYR A 132 25.60 -14.55 34.64
C TYR A 132 26.79 -14.64 35.63
N PRO A 133 27.98 -15.11 35.22
CA PRO A 133 29.10 -15.37 36.14
C PRO A 133 29.99 -14.14 36.43
N GLY A 134 29.74 -12.98 35.79
CA GLY A 134 30.54 -11.75 35.93
C GLY A 134 29.93 -10.70 36.87
N ASP A 135 30.69 -9.65 37.18
CA ASP A 135 30.20 -8.49 37.93
C ASP A 135 29.03 -7.83 37.16
N LYS A 136 27.84 -7.82 37.79
CA LYS A 136 26.61 -7.33 37.18
C LYS A 136 26.54 -5.80 37.14
N SER A 137 27.20 -5.13 38.09
CA SER A 137 27.04 -3.70 38.40
C SER A 137 27.51 -2.71 37.32
N SER A 138 28.05 -3.20 36.20
CA SER A 138 28.56 -2.39 35.09
C SER A 138 28.03 -2.78 33.71
N ASN A 139 27.12 -3.77 33.62
CA ASN A 139 26.58 -4.21 32.33
C ASN A 139 25.33 -3.39 31.97
N SER A 140 25.12 -3.20 30.67
CA SER A 140 23.97 -2.50 30.11
C SER A 140 23.52 -3.22 28.85
N TYR A 141 22.23 -3.36 28.63
CA TYR A 141 21.70 -3.83 27.35
C TYR A 141 21.04 -2.67 26.62
N SER A 142 20.98 -2.78 25.30
CA SER A 142 20.07 -1.97 24.50
C SER A 142 19.06 -2.85 23.81
N PHE A 143 17.89 -2.31 23.52
CA PHE A 143 16.91 -3.00 22.72
C PHE A 143 16.08 -2.03 21.90
N LYS A 144 15.47 -2.57 20.86
CA LYS A 144 14.48 -1.89 20.04
C LYS A 144 13.42 -2.90 19.68
N TYR A 145 12.16 -2.47 19.66
CA TYR A 145 11.13 -3.25 19.01
C TYR A 145 10.68 -2.63 17.69
N THR A 146 10.27 -3.48 16.75
CA THR A 146 9.56 -3.06 15.55
C THR A 146 8.25 -3.84 15.45
N PHE A 147 7.25 -3.27 14.80
CA PHE A 147 5.96 -3.92 14.63
C PHE A 147 5.61 -4.03 13.14
N GLU A 148 5.28 -5.25 12.73
CA GLU A 148 4.79 -5.49 11.39
C GLU A 148 3.33 -5.92 11.43
N ALA A 149 2.46 -5.06 10.91
CA ALA A 149 1.04 -5.35 10.76
C ALA A 149 0.84 -6.55 9.82
N SER A 150 0.10 -7.56 10.28
CA SER A 150 -0.28 -8.67 9.41
C SER A 150 -1.33 -8.22 8.41
N LYS A 151 -1.23 -8.75 7.19
CA LYS A 151 -2.24 -8.50 6.14
C LYS A 151 -3.55 -9.27 6.37
N GLU A 152 -3.58 -10.21 7.32
CA GLU A 152 -4.74 -11.00 7.76
C GLU A 152 -4.74 -11.19 9.30
N PRO A 153 -5.89 -11.25 9.99
CA PRO A 153 -5.94 -11.32 11.44
C PRO A 153 -5.44 -12.67 11.99
N PHE A 154 -4.47 -12.64 12.90
CA PHE A 154 -4.10 -13.81 13.71
C PHE A 154 -5.27 -14.16 14.64
N THR A 155 -6.03 -15.21 14.33
CA THR A 155 -6.98 -15.80 15.27
C THR A 155 -6.36 -17.04 15.92
N ASN A 156 -6.71 -17.29 17.17
CA ASN A 156 -6.18 -18.36 18.01
C ASN A 156 -6.57 -19.75 17.46
N ALA A 157 -5.70 -20.36 16.65
CA ALA A 157 -5.46 -21.81 16.53
C ALA A 157 -4.47 -22.06 15.36
N VAL A 158 -3.45 -22.88 15.63
CA VAL A 158 -2.57 -23.61 14.70
C VAL A 158 -3.30 -24.01 13.40
N THR A 159 -2.79 -23.80 12.16
CA THR A 159 -3.35 -24.53 10.99
C THR A 159 -2.53 -24.70 9.70
N TYR A 160 -1.34 -24.13 9.45
CA TYR A 160 -0.66 -24.44 8.16
C TYR A 160 0.19 -25.70 8.20
N ASN A 161 -0.13 -26.62 9.12
CA ASN A 161 0.66 -27.83 9.39
C ASN A 161 0.24 -29.00 8.49
N MET A 162 -0.70 -28.77 7.57
CA MET A 162 -1.18 -29.77 6.63
C MET A 162 -1.16 -29.21 5.21
N LEU A 163 -0.66 -30.01 4.27
CA LEU A 163 -0.68 -29.71 2.84
C LEU A 163 -2.11 -29.43 2.30
N ALA A 164 -3.14 -29.93 2.98
CA ALA A 164 -4.55 -29.74 2.63
C ALA A 164 -5.09 -28.33 2.95
N ASP A 165 -4.41 -27.55 3.80
CA ASP A 165 -4.81 -26.18 4.17
C ASP A 165 -3.58 -25.26 4.27
N PRO A 166 -2.92 -24.94 3.14
CA PRO A 166 -1.70 -24.13 3.13
C PRO A 166 -2.01 -22.62 3.19
N ALA A 167 -1.06 -21.84 3.70
CA ALA A 167 -1.08 -20.39 3.50
C ALA A 167 -0.81 -20.04 2.04
N THR A 168 -1.49 -19.05 1.46
CA THR A 168 -1.14 -18.58 0.09
C THR A 168 0.04 -17.61 0.16
N ALA A 169 1.15 -17.97 -0.46
CA ALA A 169 2.31 -17.10 -0.63
C ALA A 169 2.37 -16.50 -2.05
N THR A 170 2.53 -15.19 -2.11
CA THR A 170 2.52 -14.38 -3.34
C THR A 170 3.90 -13.80 -3.57
N ILE A 171 4.36 -13.87 -4.83
CA ILE A 171 5.64 -13.29 -5.26
C ILE A 171 5.69 -11.79 -4.92
N GLY A 172 6.83 -11.33 -4.40
CA GLY A 172 7.09 -9.94 -4.01
C GLY A 172 6.70 -9.59 -2.58
N ASN A 173 6.14 -10.53 -1.82
CA ASN A 173 5.85 -10.36 -0.40
C ASN A 173 6.94 -11.01 0.48
N THR A 174 7.02 -10.50 1.71
CA THR A 174 7.73 -11.13 2.83
C THR A 174 6.71 -11.74 3.79
N TYR A 175 7.05 -12.91 4.31
CA TYR A 175 6.29 -13.72 5.24
C TYR A 175 7.12 -13.95 6.50
N TYR A 176 6.45 -14.09 7.63
CA TYR A 176 7.07 -14.31 8.92
C TYR A 176 6.31 -15.40 9.65
N SER A 177 7.02 -16.38 10.20
CA SER A 177 6.44 -17.53 10.88
C SER A 177 7.38 -18.07 11.97
N GLN A 178 6.96 -19.15 12.61
CA GLN A 178 7.71 -19.87 13.61
C GLN A 178 7.48 -21.37 13.44
N ILE A 179 8.43 -22.16 13.92
CA ILE A 179 8.24 -23.59 14.19
C ILE A 179 8.30 -23.72 15.72
N ALA A 180 7.18 -24.07 16.35
CA ALA A 180 6.95 -24.02 17.79
C ALA A 180 7.41 -25.31 18.51
N ASP A 181 7.42 -26.43 17.81
CA ASP A 181 7.81 -27.76 18.29
C ASP A 181 8.51 -28.58 17.19
N ASN A 182 9.11 -29.71 17.58
CA ASN A 182 10.03 -30.47 16.72
C ASN A 182 9.35 -31.33 15.64
N ASP A 183 8.02 -31.33 15.55
CA ASP A 183 7.22 -32.01 14.54
C ASP A 183 6.30 -31.07 13.74
N GLU A 184 6.34 -29.76 14.00
CA GLU A 184 5.61 -28.77 13.21
C GLU A 184 6.22 -28.58 11.81
N LYS A 185 5.31 -28.44 10.84
CA LYS A 185 5.58 -28.05 9.47
C LYS A 185 4.75 -26.82 9.14
N ASP A 186 5.29 -25.92 8.34
CA ASP A 186 4.55 -24.80 7.76
C ASP A 186 4.47 -24.98 6.24
N PHE A 187 3.25 -25.05 5.69
CA PHE A 187 3.00 -25.15 4.25
C PHE A 187 2.56 -23.81 3.64
N TYR A 188 3.22 -23.41 2.55
CA TYR A 188 2.84 -22.25 1.75
C TYR A 188 2.61 -22.62 0.28
N LYS A 189 1.40 -22.38 -0.22
CA LYS A 189 1.04 -22.55 -1.62
C LYS A 189 1.55 -21.37 -2.46
N ILE A 190 2.22 -21.68 -3.56
CA ILE A 190 2.77 -20.73 -4.53
C ILE A 190 2.18 -21.07 -5.90
N GLU A 191 1.67 -20.07 -6.62
CA GLU A 191 1.20 -20.22 -8.00
C GLU A 191 2.14 -19.51 -8.96
N LEU A 192 2.75 -20.27 -9.87
CA LEU A 192 3.62 -19.76 -10.92
C LEU A 192 2.88 -19.78 -12.27
N MET A 193 2.78 -18.61 -12.90
CA MET A 193 2.07 -18.46 -14.17
C MET A 193 2.93 -18.82 -15.38
N THR A 194 4.25 -18.86 -15.20
CA THR A 194 5.25 -19.11 -16.25
C THR A 194 6.41 -19.94 -15.67
N ASP A 195 7.18 -20.58 -16.53
CA ASP A 195 8.43 -21.26 -16.16
C ASP A 195 9.48 -20.23 -15.75
N GLY A 196 10.29 -20.52 -14.73
CA GLY A 196 11.37 -19.62 -14.30
C GLY A 196 12.00 -19.98 -12.96
N GLN A 197 12.78 -19.04 -12.43
CA GLN A 197 13.51 -19.17 -11.18
C GLN A 197 12.73 -18.57 -10.03
N LEU A 198 12.29 -19.39 -9.09
CA LEU A 198 11.79 -18.95 -7.79
C LEU A 198 12.96 -18.85 -6.82
N THR A 199 13.18 -17.65 -6.28
CA THR A 199 14.14 -17.43 -5.18
C THR A 199 13.37 -17.20 -3.89
N VAL A 200 13.66 -18.03 -2.90
CA VAL A 200 13.18 -17.93 -1.52
C VAL A 200 14.33 -17.43 -0.66
N LYS A 201 14.28 -16.17 -0.23
CA LYS A 201 15.28 -15.61 0.69
C LYS A 201 14.81 -15.76 2.12
N TYR A 202 15.53 -16.50 2.95
CA TYR A 202 15.23 -16.65 4.37
C TYR A 202 16.09 -15.73 5.25
N ASN A 203 15.54 -15.43 6.43
CA ASN A 203 16.30 -15.03 7.62
C ASN A 203 15.68 -15.77 8.81
N SER A 204 16.44 -16.65 9.46
CA SER A 204 15.98 -17.47 10.59
C SER A 204 16.93 -17.38 11.79
N ASN A 205 16.42 -17.57 13.01
CA ASN A 205 17.26 -17.67 14.21
C ASN A 205 17.62 -19.13 14.56
N PHE A 206 17.22 -20.09 13.73
CA PHE A 206 17.41 -21.52 13.95
C PHE A 206 17.57 -22.28 12.63
N ASN A 207 18.02 -23.53 12.74
CA ASN A 207 18.18 -24.43 11.60
C ASN A 207 16.88 -25.20 11.32
N PHE A 208 16.49 -25.32 10.06
CA PHE A 208 15.30 -26.07 9.64
C PHE A 208 15.50 -26.71 8.26
N CYS A 209 14.58 -27.59 7.86
CA CYS A 209 14.55 -28.20 6.54
C CYS A 209 13.52 -27.51 5.64
N LEU A 210 13.88 -27.40 4.37
CA LEU A 210 13.07 -26.81 3.31
C LEU A 210 12.81 -27.85 2.21
N ASP A 211 11.54 -28.12 1.96
CA ASP A 211 11.07 -28.88 0.82
C ASP A 211 10.26 -28.01 -0.15
N MET A 212 10.39 -28.30 -1.44
CA MET A 212 9.54 -27.77 -2.49
C MET A 212 8.76 -28.94 -3.09
N LEU A 213 7.43 -28.88 -3.01
CA LEU A 213 6.52 -29.94 -3.44
C LEU A 213 5.66 -29.48 -4.62
N ASP A 214 5.28 -30.40 -5.50
CA ASP A 214 4.29 -30.17 -6.55
C ASP A 214 2.85 -30.20 -6.03
N GLU A 215 1.88 -30.07 -6.94
CA GLU A 215 0.43 -30.11 -6.62
C GLU A 215 -0.06 -31.44 -6.03
N ASN A 216 0.72 -32.50 -6.16
CA ASN A 216 0.43 -33.82 -5.60
C ASN A 216 1.20 -34.08 -4.30
N GLY A 217 1.93 -33.09 -3.78
CA GLY A 217 2.76 -33.20 -2.58
C GLY A 217 4.05 -33.99 -2.79
N GLN A 218 4.50 -34.18 -4.05
CA GLN A 218 5.75 -34.87 -4.35
C GLN A 218 6.91 -33.85 -4.38
N PRO A 219 8.09 -34.18 -3.80
CA PRO A 219 9.25 -33.30 -3.88
C PRO A 219 9.70 -33.07 -5.33
N VAL A 220 9.89 -31.81 -5.70
CA VAL A 220 10.42 -31.42 -7.03
C VAL A 220 11.91 -31.10 -6.99
N SER A 221 12.52 -31.14 -5.81
CA SER A 221 13.96 -31.01 -5.58
C SER A 221 14.37 -31.82 -4.36
N GLU A 222 15.68 -31.99 -4.16
CA GLU A 222 16.21 -32.50 -2.90
C GLU A 222 15.87 -31.54 -1.75
N MET A 223 15.55 -32.11 -0.58
CA MET A 223 15.36 -31.37 0.67
C MET A 223 16.62 -30.57 0.99
N ARG A 224 16.44 -29.30 1.36
CA ARG A 224 17.54 -28.41 1.70
C ARG A 224 17.59 -28.17 3.21
N ARG A 225 18.79 -28.05 3.75
CA ARG A 225 19.02 -27.67 5.15
C ARG A 225 19.35 -26.19 5.21
N ILE A 226 18.53 -25.44 5.91
CA ILE A 226 18.69 -24.01 6.08
C ILE A 226 19.30 -23.77 7.46
N SER A 227 20.48 -23.17 7.49
CA SER A 227 21.14 -22.74 8.73
C SER A 227 20.55 -21.43 9.23
N SER A 228 20.64 -21.19 10.54
CA SER A 228 20.34 -19.90 11.15
C SER A 228 21.12 -18.76 10.47
N GLY A 229 20.48 -17.62 10.29
CA GLY A 229 20.97 -16.45 9.56
C GLY A 229 20.26 -16.28 8.21
N GLU A 230 20.87 -15.50 7.32
CA GLU A 230 20.35 -15.30 5.96
C GLU A 230 20.71 -16.46 5.02
N SER A 231 19.77 -16.89 4.19
CA SER A 231 20.00 -17.83 3.09
C SER A 231 19.18 -17.48 1.85
N ASN A 232 19.60 -17.96 0.67
CA ASN A 232 18.92 -17.71 -0.60
C ASN A 232 18.77 -19.03 -1.36
N GLU A 233 17.54 -19.50 -1.48
CA GLU A 233 17.22 -20.78 -2.08
C GLU A 233 16.56 -20.59 -3.44
N VAL A 234 17.25 -21.02 -4.50
CA VAL A 234 16.77 -20.87 -5.89
C VAL A 234 16.23 -22.21 -6.40
N PHE A 235 15.03 -22.21 -6.99
CA PHE A 235 14.39 -23.35 -7.62
C PHE A 235 14.04 -23.02 -9.07
N GLU A 236 14.42 -23.91 -9.99
CA GLU A 236 14.00 -23.84 -11.40
C GLU A 236 12.69 -24.61 -11.55
N LEU A 237 11.59 -23.90 -11.77
CA LEU A 237 10.24 -24.46 -11.74
C LEU A 237 9.49 -24.13 -13.04
N ALA A 238 8.62 -25.05 -13.47
CA ALA A 238 7.69 -24.79 -14.55
C ALA A 238 6.50 -23.95 -14.05
N ALA A 239 5.66 -23.45 -14.97
CA ALA A 239 4.35 -22.92 -14.60
C ALA A 239 3.53 -24.01 -13.89
N GLY A 240 2.95 -23.68 -12.74
CA GLY A 240 2.24 -24.66 -11.93
C GLY A 240 1.96 -24.20 -10.51
N THR A 241 1.34 -25.09 -9.74
CA THR A 241 1.12 -24.92 -8.31
C THR A 241 2.18 -25.69 -7.54
N TYR A 242 2.82 -25.02 -6.57
CA TYR A 242 3.85 -25.60 -5.72
C TYR A 242 3.56 -25.31 -4.25
N TYR A 243 4.15 -26.10 -3.37
CA TYR A 243 4.03 -25.96 -1.93
C TYR A 243 5.42 -25.92 -1.30
N LEU A 244 5.73 -24.81 -0.65
CA LEU A 244 6.90 -24.63 0.20
C LEU A 244 6.60 -25.26 1.55
N CYS A 245 7.45 -26.18 2.02
CA CYS A 245 7.31 -26.82 3.31
C CYS A 245 8.54 -26.54 4.17
N ASN A 246 8.34 -25.84 5.28
CA ASN A 246 9.39 -25.60 6.28
C ASN A 246 9.14 -26.51 7.47
N GLU A 247 10.09 -27.35 7.83
CA GLU A 247 9.95 -28.31 8.92
C GLU A 247 11.19 -28.37 9.81
N TRP A 248 11.02 -28.84 11.04
CA TRP A 248 12.14 -28.98 11.96
C TRP A 248 13.20 -30.00 11.46
N GLY A 249 14.48 -29.65 11.64
CA GLY A 249 15.64 -30.30 10.98
C GLY A 249 16.10 -31.68 11.49
N GLY A 250 15.27 -32.42 12.23
CA GLY A 250 15.56 -33.81 12.65
C GLY A 250 16.59 -33.99 13.78
N SER A 251 16.78 -35.24 14.20
CA SER A 251 17.43 -35.73 15.45
C SER A 251 18.93 -35.42 15.66
N TYR A 252 19.55 -34.57 14.84
CA TYR A 252 20.95 -34.16 14.99
C TYR A 252 21.12 -32.88 15.84
N PHE A 253 20.00 -32.27 16.22
CA PHE A 253 19.96 -31.06 17.03
C PHE A 253 19.35 -31.42 18.40
N LEU A 254 20.00 -30.97 19.47
CA LEU A 254 19.83 -31.40 20.86
C LEU A 254 18.36 -31.60 21.28
N SER A 255 18.11 -32.67 22.06
CA SER A 255 16.80 -33.00 22.63
C SER A 255 16.29 -31.88 23.54
N GLY A 256 15.38 -31.06 23.02
CA GLY A 256 14.65 -30.04 23.76
C GLY A 256 13.53 -29.45 22.90
N THR A 257 12.47 -28.94 23.54
CA THR A 257 11.37 -28.22 22.91
C THR A 257 11.93 -26.92 22.31
N PHE A 258 12.32 -26.96 21.03
CA PHE A 258 12.91 -25.81 20.35
C PHE A 258 11.82 -25.09 19.55
N SER A 259 11.52 -23.87 19.96
CA SER A 259 10.72 -22.92 19.17
C SER A 259 11.66 -21.94 18.47
N GLY A 260 11.60 -21.84 17.14
CA GLY A 260 12.41 -20.91 16.35
C GLY A 260 11.53 -20.06 15.42
N SER A 261 11.99 -18.86 15.07
CA SER A 261 11.29 -17.97 14.15
C SER A 261 12.06 -17.77 12.85
N TYR A 262 11.32 -17.55 11.77
CA TYR A 262 11.91 -17.26 10.47
C TYR A 262 11.05 -16.29 9.69
N SER A 263 11.70 -15.60 8.76
CA SER A 263 11.05 -14.86 7.70
C SER A 263 11.52 -15.37 6.36
N PHE A 264 10.68 -15.24 5.34
CA PHE A 264 11.10 -15.45 3.97
C PHE A 264 10.45 -14.48 3.00
N SER A 265 11.16 -14.14 1.95
CA SER A 265 10.63 -13.37 0.82
C SER A 265 10.72 -14.16 -0.46
N LEU A 266 9.71 -13.99 -1.32
CA LEU A 266 9.64 -14.64 -2.61
C LEU A 266 9.94 -13.64 -3.72
N SER A 267 10.90 -13.98 -4.58
CA SER A 267 11.08 -13.31 -5.87
C SER A 267 11.06 -14.34 -6.98
N PHE A 268 10.54 -13.96 -8.13
CA PHE A 268 10.47 -14.84 -9.29
C PHE A 268 11.10 -14.15 -10.48
N TYR A 269 12.08 -14.81 -11.08
CA TYR A 269 12.67 -14.40 -12.33
C TYR A 269 12.15 -15.28 -13.46
N ASP A 270 11.35 -14.71 -14.34
CA ASP A 270 10.91 -15.37 -15.57
C ASP A 270 11.96 -15.09 -16.68
N PRO A 271 12.74 -16.09 -17.13
CA PRO A 271 13.74 -15.94 -18.19
C PRO A 271 13.14 -15.67 -19.59
N ASN A 272 11.82 -15.62 -19.70
CA ASN A 272 11.05 -15.22 -20.87
C ASN A 272 10.48 -13.80 -20.77
N THR A 273 10.57 -13.14 -19.61
CA THR A 273 10.25 -11.72 -19.48
C THR A 273 11.46 -10.86 -19.83
N VAL A 274 11.30 -9.97 -20.81
CA VAL A 274 12.23 -8.84 -20.97
C VAL A 274 11.71 -7.73 -20.06
N THR A 275 12.56 -7.09 -19.27
CA THR A 275 12.18 -5.91 -18.50
C THR A 275 12.66 -4.66 -19.22
N VAL A 276 11.80 -3.65 -19.30
CA VAL A 276 12.22 -2.28 -19.60
C VAL A 276 12.06 -1.53 -18.29
N SER A 277 13.18 -1.07 -17.73
CA SER A 277 13.16 -0.28 -16.51
C SER A 277 12.47 1.06 -16.75
N GLY A 278 11.30 1.27 -16.14
CA GLY A 278 10.60 2.56 -16.08
C GLY A 278 9.55 2.82 -17.18
N SER A 279 8.78 3.90 -17.00
CA SER A 279 7.82 4.38 -18.01
C SER A 279 8.54 5.03 -19.19
N VAL A 280 8.33 4.51 -20.40
CA VAL A 280 8.86 5.12 -21.63
C VAL A 280 7.93 6.24 -22.08
N ASN A 281 8.39 7.48 -21.90
CA ASN A 281 7.69 8.68 -22.36
C ASN A 281 8.29 9.16 -23.68
N VAL A 282 7.46 9.30 -24.72
CA VAL A 282 7.87 9.84 -26.02
C VAL A 282 7.13 11.14 -26.29
N VAL A 283 7.80 12.24 -26.61
CA VAL A 283 7.09 13.48 -26.97
C VAL A 283 6.54 13.36 -28.40
N CYS A 284 5.33 13.88 -28.65
CA CYS A 284 4.77 13.97 -30.01
C CYS A 284 5.77 14.59 -31.00
N GLY A 285 6.03 13.90 -32.11
CA GLY A 285 7.01 14.30 -33.13
C GLY A 285 8.47 14.03 -32.75
N GLY A 286 8.72 13.51 -31.56
CA GLY A 286 10.04 13.06 -31.11
C GLY A 286 10.25 11.57 -31.35
N ASN A 287 11.52 11.18 -31.35
CA ASN A 287 11.95 9.79 -31.35
C ASN A 287 12.53 9.45 -29.99
N PHE A 288 12.29 8.22 -29.53
CA PHE A 288 12.89 7.68 -28.33
C PHE A 288 13.41 6.29 -28.64
N SER A 289 14.71 6.08 -28.43
CA SER A 289 15.31 4.76 -28.54
C SER A 289 15.28 4.10 -27.18
N VAL A 290 14.57 2.98 -27.07
CA VAL A 290 14.70 2.13 -25.89
C VAL A 290 15.91 1.24 -26.11
N ASN A 291 16.95 1.41 -25.29
CA ASN A 291 18.01 0.42 -25.17
C ASN A 291 17.46 -0.71 -24.28
N ALA A 292 16.98 -1.79 -24.90
CA ALA A 292 16.71 -3.02 -24.17
C ALA A 292 18.07 -3.67 -23.85
N ALA A 293 18.49 -3.68 -22.57
CA ALA A 293 19.76 -4.30 -22.19
C ALA A 293 19.74 -4.91 -20.76
N PRO A 294 20.36 -6.10 -20.54
CA PRO A 294 20.86 -7.07 -21.52
C PRO A 294 20.24 -8.49 -21.39
N LEU A 295 20.55 -9.37 -22.37
CA LEU A 295 20.48 -10.84 -22.32
C LEU A 295 19.19 -11.57 -22.71
N ILE A 296 18.82 -11.63 -24.01
CA ILE A 296 18.30 -12.89 -24.59
C ILE A 296 18.70 -13.02 -26.06
N GLY A 297 19.86 -13.64 -26.30
CA GLY A 297 20.24 -14.34 -27.54
C GLY A 297 20.60 -13.48 -28.75
N ASP A 298 21.65 -13.91 -29.47
CA ASP A 298 21.86 -13.57 -30.88
C ASP A 298 20.61 -13.97 -31.68
N GLY A 299 19.73 -13.00 -31.97
CA GLY A 299 18.48 -13.25 -32.67
C GLY A 299 17.81 -11.98 -33.16
N SER A 300 17.09 -12.07 -34.28
CA SER A 300 16.36 -10.95 -34.87
C SER A 300 15.09 -10.63 -34.06
N TYR A 301 14.98 -9.42 -33.53
CA TYR A 301 13.77 -8.93 -32.86
C TYR A 301 12.73 -8.43 -33.86
N THR A 302 11.44 -8.66 -33.55
CA THR A 302 10.32 -8.00 -34.23
C THR A 302 9.56 -7.11 -33.25
N TRP A 303 9.06 -5.99 -33.77
CA TRP A 303 8.46 -4.93 -32.97
C TRP A 303 7.08 -4.59 -33.54
N LYS A 304 6.07 -4.49 -32.67
CA LYS A 304 4.70 -4.19 -33.07
C LYS A 304 4.05 -3.21 -32.10
N SER A 305 3.52 -2.12 -32.63
CA SER A 305 2.64 -1.23 -31.87
C SER A 305 1.20 -1.72 -31.91
N SER A 306 0.50 -1.62 -30.76
CA SER A 306 -0.95 -1.82 -30.68
C SER A 306 -1.74 -0.67 -31.32
N ASP A 307 -1.19 0.55 -31.36
CA ASP A 307 -1.77 1.68 -32.08
C ASP A 307 -0.69 2.54 -32.76
N THR A 308 -0.49 2.29 -34.06
CA THR A 308 0.47 3.00 -34.90
C THR A 308 0.11 4.47 -35.16
N LYS A 309 -1.10 4.91 -34.77
CA LYS A 309 -1.51 6.33 -34.80
C LYS A 309 -1.00 7.09 -33.58
N ILE A 310 -0.79 6.41 -32.45
CA ILE A 310 -0.21 6.96 -31.21
C ILE A 310 1.31 6.89 -31.27
N VAL A 311 1.86 5.69 -31.47
CA VAL A 311 3.32 5.45 -31.53
C VAL A 311 3.63 4.39 -32.57
N SER A 312 4.61 4.63 -33.42
CA SER A 312 5.20 3.59 -34.28
C SER A 312 6.53 3.13 -33.74
N VAL A 313 6.95 1.94 -34.13
CA VAL A 313 8.27 1.37 -33.84
C VAL A 313 8.86 0.83 -35.13
N ASP A 314 10.15 1.09 -35.37
CA ASP A 314 10.87 0.54 -36.52
C ASP A 314 11.54 -0.80 -36.20
N SER A 315 12.19 -1.42 -37.18
CA SER A 315 12.88 -2.71 -37.01
C SER A 315 14.07 -2.65 -36.03
N LYS A 316 14.54 -1.45 -35.67
CA LYS A 316 15.64 -1.22 -34.74
C LYS A 316 15.15 -0.88 -33.33
N GLY A 317 13.85 -0.90 -33.07
CA GLY A 317 13.28 -0.57 -31.76
C GLY A 317 13.18 0.94 -31.48
N VAL A 318 13.27 1.80 -32.50
CA VAL A 318 13.11 3.25 -32.34
C VAL A 318 11.63 3.60 -32.33
N PHE A 319 11.16 4.21 -31.23
CA PHE A 319 9.77 4.62 -31.07
C PHE A 319 9.58 6.05 -31.59
N THR A 320 8.58 6.27 -32.42
CA THR A 320 8.18 7.60 -32.90
C THR A 320 6.79 7.94 -32.40
N GLY A 321 6.71 8.92 -31.51
CA GLY A 321 5.44 9.43 -31.00
C GLY A 321 4.74 10.27 -32.06
N LYS A 322 3.52 9.91 -32.45
CA LYS A 322 2.73 10.63 -33.45
C LYS A 322 1.59 11.43 -32.84
N MET A 323 0.95 10.87 -31.83
CA MET A 323 -0.22 11.44 -31.18
C MET A 323 -0.16 11.14 -29.68
N ALA A 324 -0.49 12.12 -28.83
CA ALA A 324 -0.47 11.90 -27.40
C ALA A 324 -1.56 10.89 -27.01
N GLY A 325 -1.21 9.99 -26.09
CA GLY A 325 -2.04 8.86 -25.72
C GLY A 325 -1.20 7.74 -25.12
N SER A 326 -1.78 6.55 -25.02
CA SER A 326 -1.05 5.35 -24.61
C SER A 326 -1.24 4.25 -25.64
N ALA A 327 -0.18 3.50 -25.88
CA ALA A 327 -0.20 2.28 -26.64
C ALA A 327 0.83 1.32 -26.05
N THR A 328 0.68 0.04 -26.32
CA THR A 328 1.70 -0.96 -26.00
C THR A 328 2.57 -1.27 -27.22
N ILE A 329 3.86 -1.49 -26.99
CA ILE A 329 4.79 -2.08 -27.95
C ILE A 329 5.06 -3.52 -27.54
N THR A 330 4.77 -4.45 -28.44
CA THR A 330 5.14 -5.85 -28.31
C THR A 330 6.49 -6.08 -28.99
N ILE A 331 7.45 -6.56 -28.22
CA ILE A 331 8.79 -6.97 -28.67
C ILE A 331 8.79 -8.49 -28.70
N THR A 332 9.22 -9.10 -29.80
CA THR A 332 9.21 -10.56 -29.97
C THR A 332 10.56 -11.06 -30.47
N ASN A 333 11.10 -12.09 -29.83
CA ASN A 333 12.29 -12.84 -30.27
C ASN A 333 11.95 -14.33 -30.20
N GLY A 334 11.76 -14.97 -31.36
CA GLY A 334 11.23 -16.33 -31.45
C GLY A 334 9.85 -16.44 -30.78
N LYS A 335 9.74 -17.28 -29.74
CA LYS A 335 8.52 -17.45 -28.93
C LYS A 335 8.37 -16.42 -27.79
N LYS A 336 9.44 -15.68 -27.44
CA LYS A 336 9.47 -14.76 -26.29
C LYS A 336 8.81 -13.43 -26.63
N LYS A 337 8.03 -12.87 -25.69
CA LYS A 337 7.32 -11.60 -25.87
C LYS A 337 7.45 -10.68 -24.66
N LEU A 338 7.68 -9.40 -24.91
CA LEU A 338 7.53 -8.33 -23.94
C LEU A 338 6.50 -7.32 -24.42
N ILE A 339 5.61 -6.88 -23.53
CA ILE A 339 4.63 -5.84 -23.79
C ILE A 339 5.00 -4.61 -22.96
N GLN A 340 5.50 -3.56 -23.60
CA GLN A 340 5.85 -2.30 -22.95
C GLN A 340 4.74 -1.27 -23.15
N GLN A 341 4.20 -0.70 -22.07
CA GLN A 341 3.34 0.49 -22.19
C GLN A 341 4.18 1.72 -22.53
N VAL A 342 3.79 2.40 -23.60
CA VAL A 342 4.38 3.67 -24.03
C VAL A 342 3.33 4.76 -23.87
N VAL A 343 3.72 5.87 -23.24
CA VAL A 343 2.89 7.06 -23.14
C VAL A 343 3.51 8.13 -24.03
N VAL A 344 2.73 8.59 -25.00
CA VAL A 344 3.15 9.70 -25.87
C VAL A 344 2.67 11.01 -25.24
N LEU A 345 3.61 11.91 -24.95
CA LEU A 345 3.37 13.20 -24.33
C LEU A 345 3.02 14.26 -25.38
N TYR A 346 2.29 15.29 -24.94
CA TYR A 346 1.98 16.45 -25.77
C TYR A 346 3.21 17.34 -26.00
N LYS A 347 3.28 18.04 -27.14
CA LYS A 347 4.40 18.94 -27.49
C LYS A 347 4.57 20.12 -26.51
N ASP A 348 3.50 20.52 -25.85
CA ASP A 348 3.42 21.65 -24.91
C ASP A 348 3.29 21.20 -23.44
N VAL A 349 3.66 19.95 -23.15
CA VAL A 349 3.72 19.36 -21.79
C VAL A 349 5.07 18.66 -21.65
N THR A 350 6.14 19.45 -21.56
CA THR A 350 7.52 18.94 -21.58
C THR A 350 8.32 19.27 -20.32
N ASN A 351 7.93 20.29 -19.56
CA ASN A 351 8.62 20.67 -18.32
C ASN A 351 8.13 19.82 -17.13
N SER A 352 8.98 18.91 -16.65
CA SER A 352 8.65 18.02 -15.54
C SER A 352 8.42 18.72 -14.20
N LYS A 353 8.87 19.98 -14.05
CA LYS A 353 8.68 20.78 -12.84
C LYS A 353 7.29 21.43 -12.76
N ASP A 354 6.54 21.46 -13.86
CA ASP A 354 5.18 22.00 -13.86
C ASP A 354 4.26 21.13 -13.00
N PHE A 355 3.49 21.73 -12.08
CA PHE A 355 2.61 20.97 -11.17
C PHE A 355 1.54 20.13 -11.88
N TRP A 356 1.29 20.38 -13.16
CA TRP A 356 0.35 19.66 -14.00
C TRP A 356 1.01 18.63 -14.93
N PHE A 357 2.33 18.52 -14.98
CA PHE A 357 3.04 17.57 -15.84
C PHE A 357 2.64 16.12 -15.51
N ALA A 358 2.91 15.67 -14.28
CA ALA A 358 2.56 14.33 -13.83
C ALA A 358 1.04 14.05 -13.89
N PRO A 359 0.15 14.96 -13.43
CA PRO A 359 -1.30 14.80 -13.62
C PRO A 359 -1.74 14.62 -15.08
N THR A 360 -1.16 15.39 -16.00
CA THR A 360 -1.51 15.30 -17.42
C THR A 360 -1.09 13.95 -18.00
N ASN A 361 0.12 13.50 -17.68
CA ASN A 361 0.65 12.23 -18.19
C ASN A 361 -0.13 11.05 -17.63
N TYR A 362 -0.43 11.05 -16.33
CA TYR A 362 -1.24 10.03 -15.67
C TYR A 362 -2.62 9.88 -16.32
N LEU A 363 -3.32 11.00 -16.52
CA LEU A 363 -4.67 10.98 -17.11
C LEU A 363 -4.66 10.74 -18.62
N THR A 364 -3.53 10.98 -19.30
CA THR A 364 -3.35 10.62 -20.72
C THR A 364 -3.14 9.12 -20.86
N ALA A 365 -2.35 8.52 -19.95
CA ALA A 365 -2.13 7.08 -19.91
C ALA A 365 -3.44 6.29 -19.65
N LYS A 366 -4.33 6.84 -18.83
CA LYS A 366 -5.69 6.31 -18.59
C LYS A 366 -6.73 6.70 -19.66
N GLU A 367 -6.30 7.35 -20.75
CA GLU A 367 -7.15 7.87 -21.82
C GLU A 367 -8.28 8.85 -21.39
N VAL A 368 -8.19 9.40 -20.19
CA VAL A 368 -9.19 10.32 -19.62
C VAL A 368 -9.16 11.66 -20.34
N VAL A 369 -7.97 12.22 -20.50
CA VAL A 369 -7.78 13.51 -21.19
C VAL A 369 -7.26 13.33 -22.60
N LYS A 370 -7.80 14.15 -23.50
CA LYS A 370 -7.36 14.24 -24.90
C LYS A 370 -7.00 15.70 -25.21
N GLY A 371 -6.02 15.88 -26.09
CA GLY A 371 -5.53 17.20 -26.51
C GLY A 371 -6.27 17.80 -27.70
N TYR A 372 -5.78 18.96 -28.12
CA TYR A 372 -6.14 19.69 -29.33
C TYR A 372 -5.22 19.33 -30.49
N ASP A 373 -5.51 19.89 -31.67
CA ASP A 373 -4.64 19.85 -32.86
C ASP A 373 -4.25 18.41 -33.20
N LYS A 374 -5.26 17.56 -33.44
CA LYS A 374 -5.12 16.11 -33.63
C LYS A 374 -4.37 15.42 -32.46
N GLN A 375 -4.63 15.88 -31.22
CA GLN A 375 -4.03 15.40 -29.97
C GLN A 375 -2.50 15.57 -29.90
N THR A 376 -1.95 16.59 -30.55
CA THR A 376 -0.51 16.93 -30.45
C THR A 376 -0.19 17.97 -29.38
N LYS A 377 -1.19 18.77 -28.96
CA LYS A 377 -1.05 19.81 -27.91
C LYS A 377 -2.12 19.66 -26.83
N PHE A 378 -1.76 19.80 -25.57
CA PHE A 378 -2.69 19.79 -24.45
C PHE A 378 -3.36 21.15 -24.21
N LYS A 379 -2.66 22.25 -24.53
CA LYS A 379 -3.04 23.65 -24.26
C LYS A 379 -3.35 23.90 -22.78
N PRO A 380 -2.36 23.77 -21.88
CA PRO A 380 -2.57 23.85 -20.43
C PRO A 380 -3.15 25.19 -19.95
N ALA A 381 -2.92 26.27 -20.71
CA ALA A 381 -3.43 27.61 -20.41
C ALA A 381 -4.81 27.93 -20.99
N ASN A 382 -5.40 27.03 -21.77
CA ASN A 382 -6.75 27.25 -22.28
C ASN A 382 -7.80 27.04 -21.19
N ASP A 383 -8.89 27.78 -21.32
CA ASP A 383 -10.13 27.58 -20.57
C ASP A 383 -10.68 26.17 -20.79
N CYS A 384 -11.15 25.52 -19.72
CA CYS A 384 -11.83 24.24 -19.79
C CYS A 384 -13.35 24.46 -19.89
N THR A 385 -13.95 23.99 -20.98
CA THR A 385 -15.40 24.11 -21.20
C THR A 385 -16.20 23.07 -20.43
N ARG A 386 -17.49 23.33 -20.21
CA ARG A 386 -18.42 22.41 -19.53
C ARG A 386 -18.54 21.05 -20.20
N SER A 387 -18.51 21.01 -21.54
CA SER A 387 -18.53 19.74 -22.27
C SER A 387 -17.24 18.94 -22.08
N GLN A 388 -16.08 19.60 -22.09
CA GLN A 388 -14.79 18.96 -21.83
C GLN A 388 -14.73 18.38 -20.42
N MET A 389 -15.12 19.17 -19.42
CA MET A 389 -15.23 18.74 -18.04
C MET A 389 -16.01 17.43 -17.90
N VAL A 390 -17.27 17.43 -18.35
CA VAL A 390 -18.15 16.28 -18.18
C VAL A 390 -17.64 15.07 -18.97
N THR A 391 -17.01 15.30 -20.13
CA THR A 391 -16.36 14.23 -20.90
C THR A 391 -15.18 13.61 -20.16
N PHE A 392 -14.37 14.40 -19.44
CA PHE A 392 -13.28 13.86 -18.63
C PHE A 392 -13.80 13.05 -17.45
N LEU A 393 -14.82 13.53 -16.74
CA LEU A 393 -15.45 12.78 -15.64
C LEU A 393 -16.05 11.46 -16.14
N TYR A 394 -16.70 11.49 -17.30
CA TYR A 394 -17.29 10.31 -17.92
C TYR A 394 -16.24 9.25 -18.27
N ARG A 395 -15.10 9.66 -18.84
CA ARG A 395 -13.98 8.75 -19.12
C ARG A 395 -13.32 8.24 -17.86
N LEU A 396 -13.15 9.10 -16.86
CA LEU A 396 -12.61 8.71 -15.56
C LEU A 396 -13.49 7.64 -14.89
N ALA A 397 -14.81 7.71 -15.09
CA ALA A 397 -15.76 6.72 -14.61
C ALA A 397 -15.81 5.41 -15.43
N GLY A 398 -14.96 5.25 -16.46
CA GLY A 398 -14.98 4.07 -17.33
C GLY A 398 -16.02 4.11 -18.44
N GLN A 399 -16.56 5.29 -18.76
CA GLN A 399 -17.56 5.51 -19.83
C GLN A 399 -18.80 4.60 -19.74
N PRO A 400 -19.49 4.54 -18.58
CA PRO A 400 -20.67 3.69 -18.44
C PRO A 400 -21.74 4.02 -19.48
N LYS A 401 -22.45 3.02 -19.96
CA LYS A 401 -23.52 3.22 -20.95
C LYS A 401 -24.70 3.95 -20.27
N PRO A 402 -25.07 5.18 -20.71
CA PRO A 402 -26.23 5.87 -20.12
C PRO A 402 -27.53 5.10 -20.38
N LYS A 403 -28.48 5.21 -19.45
CA LYS A 403 -29.79 4.54 -19.56
C LYS A 403 -30.68 5.23 -20.59
N ALA A 404 -30.69 6.56 -20.60
CA ALA A 404 -31.45 7.38 -21.52
C ALA A 404 -30.76 7.50 -22.88
N THR A 405 -31.57 7.51 -23.94
CA THR A 405 -31.12 7.66 -25.33
C THR A 405 -31.35 9.07 -25.89
N THR A 406 -31.97 9.95 -25.09
CA THR A 406 -32.29 11.34 -25.42
C THR A 406 -31.74 12.30 -24.37
N CYS A 407 -31.26 13.47 -24.81
CA CYS A 407 -30.84 14.53 -23.90
C CYS A 407 -31.97 15.56 -23.74
N LYS A 408 -32.23 15.99 -22.50
CA LYS A 408 -33.23 17.04 -22.20
C LYS A 408 -32.77 18.46 -22.61
N PHE A 409 -31.48 18.63 -22.86
CA PHE A 409 -30.90 19.93 -23.22
C PHE A 409 -30.95 20.15 -24.73
N LYS A 410 -31.55 21.27 -25.16
CA LYS A 410 -31.74 21.60 -26.58
C LYS A 410 -30.43 21.94 -27.30
N ASP A 411 -29.40 22.34 -26.56
CA ASP A 411 -28.07 22.70 -27.04
C ASP A 411 -27.07 21.52 -27.03
N VAL A 412 -27.56 20.29 -26.89
CA VAL A 412 -26.78 19.05 -26.91
C VAL A 412 -27.36 18.09 -27.95
N LYS A 413 -26.64 17.92 -29.06
CA LYS A 413 -27.07 17.11 -30.21
C LYS A 413 -26.53 15.68 -30.10
N LYS A 414 -27.24 14.71 -30.66
CA LYS A 414 -26.82 13.29 -30.70
C LYS A 414 -25.44 13.08 -31.34
N THR A 415 -25.06 13.95 -32.27
CA THR A 415 -23.77 13.92 -32.98
C THR A 415 -22.63 14.55 -32.18
N ASP A 416 -22.90 15.21 -31.06
CA ASP A 416 -21.85 15.83 -30.25
C ASP A 416 -21.04 14.77 -29.51
N TYR A 417 -19.71 14.91 -29.50
CA TYR A 417 -18.81 13.95 -28.84
C TYR A 417 -19.08 13.79 -27.33
N PHE A 418 -19.71 14.80 -26.72
CA PHE A 418 -20.06 14.84 -25.30
C PHE A 418 -21.51 14.40 -25.01
N PHE A 419 -22.29 14.01 -26.01
CA PHE A 419 -23.71 13.66 -25.85
C PHE A 419 -23.94 12.61 -24.76
N LYS A 420 -23.24 11.47 -24.86
CA LYS A 420 -23.34 10.38 -23.86
C LYS A 420 -22.87 10.83 -22.48
N ALA A 421 -21.77 11.58 -22.43
CA ALA A 421 -21.20 12.08 -21.18
C ALA A 421 -22.19 13.00 -20.44
N VAL A 422 -22.88 13.90 -21.17
CA VAL A 422 -23.88 14.79 -20.59
C VAL A 422 -25.08 14.03 -20.06
N ILE A 423 -25.60 13.05 -20.81
CA ILE A 423 -26.72 12.22 -20.34
C ILE A 423 -26.34 11.48 -19.06
N TRP A 424 -25.21 10.78 -19.07
CA TRP A 424 -24.69 10.10 -17.89
C TRP A 424 -24.53 11.05 -16.70
N ALA A 425 -23.95 12.23 -16.90
CA ALA A 425 -23.77 13.19 -15.82
C ALA A 425 -25.09 13.74 -15.26
N VAL A 426 -26.16 13.77 -16.05
CA VAL A 426 -27.51 14.11 -15.55
C VAL A 426 -28.09 12.96 -14.73
N GLU A 427 -27.98 11.73 -15.23
CA GLU A 427 -28.46 10.51 -14.54
C GLU A 427 -27.78 10.33 -13.19
N GLU A 428 -26.47 10.55 -13.13
CA GLU A 428 -25.69 10.45 -11.89
C GLU A 428 -25.83 11.67 -10.97
N GLY A 429 -26.59 12.69 -11.37
CA GLY A 429 -26.79 13.91 -10.58
C GLY A 429 -25.56 14.81 -10.47
N ILE A 430 -24.59 14.65 -11.37
CA ILE A 430 -23.36 15.46 -11.45
C ILE A 430 -23.70 16.87 -11.96
N THR A 431 -24.60 16.98 -12.93
CA THR A 431 -25.04 18.27 -13.48
C THR A 431 -26.55 18.34 -13.69
N THR A 432 -27.12 19.51 -13.48
CA THR A 432 -28.53 19.81 -13.75
C THR A 432 -28.72 20.69 -14.99
N GLY A 433 -27.63 21.13 -15.63
CA GLY A 433 -27.65 22.17 -16.67
C GLY A 433 -27.45 23.58 -16.11
N VAL A 434 -27.47 24.59 -16.98
CA VAL A 434 -27.56 26.01 -16.58
C VAL A 434 -29.01 26.49 -16.52
N SER A 435 -29.92 25.77 -17.18
CA SER A 435 -31.37 25.92 -17.06
C SER A 435 -32.03 24.55 -17.23
N LYS A 436 -33.37 24.49 -17.14
CA LYS A 436 -34.12 23.25 -17.38
C LYS A 436 -33.86 22.66 -18.79
N THR A 437 -33.51 23.49 -19.77
CA THR A 437 -33.41 23.11 -21.19
C THR A 437 -32.05 23.41 -21.83
N GLN A 438 -31.08 23.96 -21.09
CA GLN A 438 -29.75 24.27 -21.61
C GLN A 438 -28.61 23.72 -20.73
N PHE A 439 -27.58 23.18 -21.37
CA PHE A 439 -26.34 22.72 -20.72
C PHE A 439 -25.21 23.76 -20.77
N ASN A 440 -25.20 24.59 -21.82
CA ASN A 440 -24.13 25.51 -22.22
C ASN A 440 -22.78 24.79 -22.43
N PRO A 441 -22.64 23.91 -23.43
CA PRO A 441 -21.44 23.07 -23.61
C PRO A 441 -20.16 23.87 -23.86
N LYS A 442 -20.25 25.03 -24.51
CA LYS A 442 -19.11 25.91 -24.81
C LYS A 442 -18.76 26.87 -23.67
N GLY A 443 -19.62 26.99 -22.66
CA GLY A 443 -19.36 27.82 -21.49
C GLY A 443 -18.14 27.33 -20.73
N VAL A 444 -17.32 28.26 -20.24
CA VAL A 444 -16.13 27.96 -19.43
C VAL A 444 -16.57 27.56 -18.02
N CYS A 445 -16.02 26.46 -17.51
CA CYS A 445 -16.24 26.06 -16.12
C CYS A 445 -15.50 27.01 -15.18
N THR A 446 -16.17 27.44 -14.11
CA THR A 446 -15.47 28.09 -12.99
C THR A 446 -14.80 27.04 -12.10
N ARG A 447 -13.86 27.48 -11.25
CA ARG A 447 -13.22 26.62 -10.25
C ARG A 447 -14.25 26.03 -9.27
N ALA A 448 -15.24 26.81 -8.83
CA ALA A 448 -16.33 26.33 -7.99
C ALA A 448 -17.17 25.23 -8.68
N GLN A 449 -17.52 25.43 -9.95
CA GLN A 449 -18.27 24.42 -10.71
C GLN A 449 -17.49 23.11 -10.85
N THR A 450 -16.17 23.20 -11.06
CA THR A 450 -15.26 22.05 -11.17
C THR A 450 -15.32 21.18 -9.92
N VAL A 451 -15.07 21.80 -8.76
CA VAL A 451 -15.07 21.08 -7.48
C VAL A 451 -16.46 20.54 -7.15
N THR A 452 -17.52 21.29 -7.48
CA THR A 452 -18.91 20.84 -7.30
C THR A 452 -19.22 19.59 -8.13
N PHE A 453 -18.72 19.48 -9.36
CA PHE A 453 -18.92 18.28 -10.17
C PHE A 453 -18.20 17.06 -9.58
N LEU A 454 -16.97 17.23 -9.12
CA LEU A 454 -16.22 16.15 -8.46
C LEU A 454 -16.90 15.68 -7.17
N TRP A 455 -17.38 16.63 -6.35
CA TRP A 455 -18.11 16.32 -5.12
C TRP A 455 -19.41 15.55 -5.41
N ARG A 456 -20.14 15.93 -6.46
CA ARG A 456 -21.34 15.20 -6.89
C ARG A 456 -21.03 13.82 -7.46
N MET A 457 -19.94 13.70 -8.23
CA MET A 457 -19.44 12.41 -8.72
C MET A 457 -19.09 11.48 -7.54
N ALA A 458 -18.54 12.05 -6.46
CA ALA A 458 -18.28 11.36 -5.20
C ALA A 458 -19.53 11.04 -4.36
N LYS A 459 -20.73 11.32 -4.88
CA LYS A 459 -22.03 11.17 -4.18
C LYS A 459 -22.25 12.12 -3.01
N LYS A 460 -21.73 13.35 -3.12
CA LYS A 460 -21.98 14.48 -2.20
C LYS A 460 -21.67 14.18 -0.73
N PRO A 461 -20.50 13.60 -0.39
CA PRO A 461 -20.14 13.30 0.98
C PRO A 461 -20.13 14.58 1.83
N GLU A 462 -20.68 14.53 3.03
CA GLU A 462 -20.63 15.67 3.95
C GLU A 462 -19.17 15.89 4.43
N PRO A 463 -18.66 17.14 4.39
CA PRO A 463 -17.35 17.45 4.93
C PRO A 463 -17.34 17.27 6.46
N LYS A 464 -16.24 16.71 6.99
CA LYS A 464 -16.05 16.56 8.44
C LYS A 464 -15.56 17.85 9.08
N THR A 465 -14.81 18.66 8.33
CA THR A 465 -14.32 19.95 8.82
C THR A 465 -15.44 21.00 8.82
N THR A 466 -15.52 21.78 9.90
CA THR A 466 -16.34 23.00 9.98
C THR A 466 -15.52 24.26 9.76
N LYS A 467 -14.19 24.15 9.73
CA LYS A 467 -13.26 25.26 9.49
C LYS A 467 -13.14 25.49 7.98
N ASN A 468 -13.56 26.66 7.54
CA ASN A 468 -13.37 27.11 6.16
C ASN A 468 -11.94 27.65 5.97
N PRO A 469 -11.12 27.03 5.09
CA PRO A 469 -9.75 27.47 4.87
C PRO A 469 -9.64 28.64 3.88
N PHE A 470 -10.72 29.02 3.17
CA PHE A 470 -10.68 30.03 2.11
C PHE A 470 -11.54 31.26 2.47
N PRO A 471 -10.96 32.47 2.56
CA PRO A 471 -11.67 33.67 3.00
C PRO A 471 -12.73 34.16 1.98
N ASP A 472 -12.58 33.80 0.71
CA ASP A 472 -13.47 34.17 -0.39
C ASP A 472 -14.59 33.14 -0.67
N VAL A 473 -14.83 32.23 0.30
CA VAL A 473 -15.88 31.21 0.25
C VAL A 473 -16.82 31.42 1.43
N LYS A 474 -18.10 31.65 1.16
CA LYS A 474 -19.13 31.94 2.19
C LYS A 474 -19.97 30.70 2.45
N LYS A 475 -20.47 30.55 3.68
CA LYS A 475 -21.37 29.44 4.07
C LYS A 475 -22.63 29.34 3.19
N SER A 476 -23.11 30.48 2.68
CA SER A 476 -24.28 30.57 1.78
C SER A 476 -23.98 30.18 0.33
N ASP A 477 -22.71 29.98 -0.05
CA ASP A 477 -22.36 29.60 -1.40
C ASP A 477 -22.79 28.16 -1.71
N TYR A 478 -23.39 27.95 -2.88
CA TYR A 478 -23.85 26.61 -3.31
C TYR A 478 -22.72 25.57 -3.36
N PHE A 479 -21.47 26.02 -3.48
CA PHE A 479 -20.26 25.20 -3.55
C PHE A 479 -19.53 25.07 -2.21
N TYR A 480 -20.04 25.66 -1.12
CA TYR A 480 -19.38 25.67 0.19
C TYR A 480 -18.97 24.26 0.66
N LYS A 481 -19.93 23.34 0.72
CA LYS A 481 -19.69 21.95 1.14
C LYS A 481 -18.72 21.21 0.23
N ALA A 482 -18.85 21.41 -1.09
CA ALA A 482 -17.97 20.80 -2.07
C ALA A 482 -16.52 21.29 -1.89
N THR A 483 -16.33 22.58 -1.65
CA THR A 483 -15.02 23.18 -1.40
C THR A 483 -14.39 22.65 -0.11
N LEU A 484 -15.14 22.57 0.99
CA LEU A 484 -14.65 22.00 2.25
C LEU A 484 -14.24 20.54 2.08
N TRP A 485 -15.09 19.73 1.47
CA TRP A 485 -14.80 18.32 1.22
C TRP A 485 -13.54 18.16 0.35
N ALA A 486 -13.43 18.92 -0.74
CA ALA A 486 -12.28 18.81 -1.63
C ALA A 486 -10.98 19.27 -0.95
N SER A 487 -11.06 20.26 -0.06
CA SER A 487 -9.91 20.68 0.74
C SER A 487 -9.51 19.62 1.75
N GLU A 488 -10.47 19.06 2.50
CA GLU A 488 -10.24 17.96 3.44
C GLU A 488 -9.59 16.74 2.77
N LYS A 489 -10.02 16.40 1.55
CA LYS A 489 -9.46 15.27 0.79
C LYS A 489 -8.20 15.64 -0.01
N LYS A 490 -7.64 16.83 0.21
CA LYS A 490 -6.44 17.35 -0.47
C LYS A 490 -6.55 17.42 -2.01
N ILE A 491 -7.77 17.35 -2.54
CA ILE A 491 -8.10 17.57 -3.95
C ILE A 491 -7.88 19.04 -4.31
N LEU A 492 -8.24 19.94 -3.39
CA LEU A 492 -8.12 21.38 -3.52
C LEU A 492 -7.14 21.95 -2.47
N ALA A 493 -6.16 22.74 -2.91
CA ALA A 493 -5.18 23.39 -2.03
C ALA A 493 -5.33 24.92 -1.92
N GLY A 494 -6.13 25.56 -2.78
CA GLY A 494 -6.19 27.03 -2.88
C GLY A 494 -5.09 27.61 -3.78
N LEU A 495 -4.96 28.94 -3.78
CA LEU A 495 -3.90 29.71 -4.44
C LEU A 495 -2.88 30.20 -3.41
N PRO A 496 -1.69 30.68 -3.83
CA PRO A 496 -0.65 31.15 -2.91
C PRO A 496 -1.08 32.30 -1.98
N ASP A 497 -2.07 33.10 -2.39
CA ASP A 497 -2.67 34.18 -1.61
C ASP A 497 -3.69 33.68 -0.56
N GLY A 498 -3.86 32.37 -0.42
CA GLY A 498 -4.81 31.74 0.51
C GLY A 498 -6.25 31.69 0.00
N THR A 499 -6.55 32.20 -1.20
CA THR A 499 -7.92 32.24 -1.76
C THR A 499 -8.26 31.00 -2.57
N PHE A 500 -9.56 30.75 -2.79
CA PHE A 500 -10.04 29.74 -3.72
C PHE A 500 -10.25 30.28 -5.15
N GLN A 501 -10.67 31.54 -5.29
CA GLN A 501 -11.17 32.19 -6.50
C GLN A 501 -12.31 31.41 -7.17
N PRO A 502 -13.48 31.27 -6.51
CA PRO A 502 -14.56 30.39 -6.98
C PRO A 502 -15.13 30.75 -8.35
N GLN A 503 -15.15 32.04 -8.70
CA GLN A 503 -15.61 32.55 -9.99
C GLN A 503 -14.51 32.59 -11.06
N GLY A 504 -13.26 32.33 -10.66
CA GLY A 504 -12.15 32.23 -11.59
C GLY A 504 -12.39 31.12 -12.61
N LYS A 505 -12.01 31.38 -13.86
CA LYS A 505 -12.04 30.40 -14.94
C LYS A 505 -11.13 29.21 -14.61
N CYS A 506 -11.61 28.00 -14.81
CA CYS A 506 -10.83 26.79 -14.60
C CYS A 506 -10.05 26.46 -15.86
N LEU A 507 -8.72 26.57 -15.78
CA LEU A 507 -7.82 26.23 -16.89
C LEU A 507 -7.63 24.73 -17.00
N ARG A 508 -7.28 24.24 -18.19
CA ARG A 508 -7.04 22.81 -18.42
C ARG A 508 -5.98 22.21 -17.51
N ARG A 509 -4.89 22.95 -17.22
CA ARG A 509 -3.88 22.50 -16.25
C ARG A 509 -4.43 22.33 -14.84
N GLN A 510 -5.34 23.20 -14.41
CA GLN A 510 -5.98 23.07 -13.09
C GLN A 510 -6.95 21.89 -13.07
N MET A 511 -7.66 21.68 -14.18
CA MET A 511 -8.59 20.57 -14.35
C MET A 511 -7.92 19.21 -14.10
N VAL A 512 -6.82 18.94 -14.81
CA VAL A 512 -6.11 17.65 -14.69
C VAL A 512 -5.55 17.45 -13.30
N THR A 513 -5.09 18.50 -12.63
CA THR A 513 -4.65 18.39 -11.24
C THR A 513 -5.79 18.01 -10.31
N PHE A 514 -6.98 18.58 -10.47
CA PHE A 514 -8.15 18.19 -9.67
C PHE A 514 -8.58 16.74 -9.94
N LEU A 515 -8.65 16.34 -11.22
CA LEU A 515 -9.02 14.98 -11.63
C LEU A 515 -8.00 13.94 -11.13
N TYR A 516 -6.71 14.23 -11.26
CA TYR A 516 -5.63 13.37 -10.79
C TYR A 516 -5.72 13.14 -9.28
N LYS A 517 -5.87 14.22 -8.50
CA LYS A 517 -5.99 14.13 -7.04
C LYS A 517 -7.27 13.42 -6.62
N TYR A 518 -8.38 13.66 -7.32
CA TYR A 518 -9.62 12.94 -7.09
C TYR A 518 -9.46 11.44 -7.34
N ASP A 519 -8.86 11.04 -8.47
CA ASP A 519 -8.65 9.65 -8.82
C ASP A 519 -7.69 8.95 -7.83
N LYS A 520 -6.64 9.65 -7.38
CA LYS A 520 -5.76 9.16 -6.31
C LYS A 520 -6.48 9.01 -4.98
N TYR A 521 -7.38 9.93 -4.63
CA TYR A 521 -8.22 9.81 -3.43
C TYR A 521 -9.18 8.61 -3.50
N VAL A 522 -9.75 8.31 -4.67
CA VAL A 522 -10.66 7.17 -4.83
C VAL A 522 -9.89 5.84 -4.79
N ASN A 523 -8.75 5.77 -5.48
CA ASN A 523 -7.98 4.53 -5.64
C ASN A 523 -6.95 4.28 -4.51
N GLY A 524 -6.61 5.29 -3.71
CA GLY A 524 -5.71 5.17 -2.55
C GLY A 524 -6.42 4.80 -1.24
N LYS A 525 -7.64 4.24 -1.33
CA LYS A 525 -8.38 3.66 -0.20
C LYS A 525 -8.25 2.12 -0.15
N GLY A 526 -7.26 1.58 -0.85
CA GLY A 526 -6.92 0.15 -0.83
C GLY A 526 -5.90 -0.14 0.25
#